data_AF-A0A0G0NCB0-F1
#
_entry.id   AF-A0A0G0NCB0-F1
#
_cell.length_a   1.000
_cell.length_b   1.000
_cell.length_c   1.000
_cell.angle_alpha   90.00
_cell.angle_beta   90.00
_cell.angle_gamma   90.00
#
_symmetry.space_group_name_H-M   'P 1'
#
loop_
_entity.id
_entity.type
_entity.pdbx_description
1 polymer ?
#
loop_
_entity_poly.entity_id
_entity_poly.type
_entity_poly.pdbx_seq_one_letter_code
_entity_poly.pdbx_strand_id
1 'polypeptide(L)' 'MQIVLEKDVVVGDVVKVLQNGGLVIYPTETLYGAGVDATNEKAVKK' A
#
# COMPACT_ATOMS: atom_id res chain seq x y z
N MET A 1 -9.80 3.01 -6.00
CA MET A 1 -9.00 3.81 -5.05
C MET A 1 -9.84 4.01 -3.81
N GLN A 2 -9.37 3.57 -2.66
CA GLN A 2 -10.06 3.74 -1.37
C GLN A 2 -9.19 4.60 -0.47
N ILE A 3 -9.75 5.67 0.09
CA ILE A 3 -9.06 6.52 1.06
C ILE A 3 -9.57 6.10 2.43
N VAL A 4 -8.65 5.83 3.35
CA VAL A 4 -8.95 5.49 4.74
C VAL A 4 -8.20 6.46 5.65
N LEU A 5 -8.83 6.83 6.76
CA LEU A 5 -8.16 7.59 7.81
C LEU A 5 -7.29 6.65 8.62
N GLU A 6 -6.16 7.14 9.14
CA GLU A 6 -5.20 6.35 9.91
C GLU A 6 -5.87 5.56 11.06
N LYS A 7 -6.78 6.21 11.78
CA LYS A 7 -7.55 5.60 12.89
C LYS A 7 -8.43 4.41 12.46
N ASP A 8 -8.77 4.32 11.18
CA ASP A 8 -9.65 3.31 10.60
C ASP A 8 -8.85 2.28 9.78
N VAL A 9 -7.51 2.35 9.78
CA VAL A 9 -6.65 1.43 9.04
C VAL A 9 -6.65 0.05 9.71
N VAL A 10 -7.08 -0.95 8.94
CA VAL A 10 -6.93 -2.36 9.30
C VAL A 10 -5.74 -2.93 8.53
N VAL A 11 -4.64 -3.23 9.24
CA VAL A 11 -3.39 -3.73 8.63
C VAL A 11 -3.61 -4.96 7.76
N GLY A 12 -4.51 -5.87 8.17
CA GLY A 12 -4.82 -7.07 7.40
C GLY A 12 -5.37 -6.79 6.00
N ASP A 13 -6.12 -5.72 5.81
CA ASP A 13 -6.65 -5.35 4.49
C ASP A 13 -5.57 -4.73 3.60
N VAL A 14 -4.65 -3.96 4.19
CA VAL A 14 -3.45 -3.45 3.50
C VAL A 14 -2.57 -4.60 3.01
N VAL A 15 -2.35 -5.62 3.85
CA VAL A 15 -1.59 -6.82 3.47
C VAL A 15 -2.24 -7.55 2.30
N LYS A 16 -3.57 -7.71 2.29
CA LYS A 16 -4.29 -8.32 1.16
C LYS A 16 -4.10 -7.51 -0.12
N VAL A 17 -4.15 -6.17 -0.05
CA VAL A 17 -3.90 -5.31 -1.21
C VAL A 17 -2.50 -5.53 -1.76
N LEU A 18 -1.48 -5.55 -0.90
CA LEU A 18 -0.08 -5.78 -1.31
C LEU A 18 0.13 -7.18 -1.92
N GLN A 19 -0.39 -8.23 -1.26
CA GLN A 19 -0.33 -9.62 -1.75
C GLN A 19 -1.02 -9.80 -3.10
N ASN A 20 -2.10 -9.06 -3.36
CA ASN A 20 -2.79 -9.07 -4.65
C ASN A 20 -2.09 -8.21 -5.73
N GLY A 21 -0.89 -7.68 -5.47
CA GLY A 21 -0.15 -6.82 -6.39
C GLY A 21 -0.79 -5.43 -6.56
N GLY A 22 -1.46 -4.96 -5.52
CA GLY A 22 -2.00 -3.61 -5.41
C GLY A 22 -0.96 -2.60 -4.92
N LEU A 23 -1.35 -1.33 -4.94
CA LEU A 23 -0.54 -0.19 -4.51
C LEU A 23 -1.19 0.46 -3.27
N VAL A 24 -0.36 0.81 -2.30
CA VAL A 24 -0.77 1.52 -1.08
C VAL A 24 -0.02 2.84 -1.01
N ILE A 25 -0.74 3.95 -0.86
CA ILE A 25 -0.12 5.26 -0.63
C ILE A 25 -0.33 5.67 0.82
N TYR A 26 0.74 6.08 1.49
CA TYR A 26 0.74 6.41 2.91
C TYR A 26 1.65 7.60 3.22
N PRO A 27 1.33 8.42 4.24
CA PRO A 27 2.18 9.53 4.65
C PRO A 27 3.47 9.02 5.31
N THR A 28 4.57 9.76 5.15
CA THR A 28 5.79 9.60 5.94
C THR A 28 6.22 10.96 6.50
N GLU A 29 7.30 11.01 7.28
CA GLU A 29 7.84 12.26 7.83
C GLU A 29 8.22 13.27 6.74
N THR A 30 8.67 12.79 5.57
CA THR A 30 9.19 13.66 4.51
C THR A 30 8.21 13.82 3.34
N LEU A 31 7.71 12.71 2.80
CA LEU A 31 6.84 12.68 1.61
C LEU A 31 5.80 11.55 1.72
N TYR A 32 4.88 11.48 0.77
CA TYR A 32 4.03 10.30 0.64
C TYR A 32 4.81 9.14 0.02
N GLY A 33 4.72 7.97 0.65
CA GLY A 33 5.25 6.72 0.13
C GLY A 33 4.23 6.01 -0.74
N ALA A 34 4.71 5.34 -1.79
CA ALA A 34 3.94 4.48 -2.67
C ALA A 34 4.50 3.05 -2.54
N GLY A 35 3.80 2.19 -1.81
CA GLY A 35 4.24 0.85 -1.44
C GLY A 35 3.55 -0.25 -2.24
N VAL A 36 4.33 -1.21 -2.71
CA VAL A 36 3.91 -2.44 -3.37
C VAL A 36 4.66 -3.63 -2.75
N ASP A 37 4.25 -4.86 -3.05
CA ASP A 37 5.05 -6.04 -2.70
C ASP A 37 6.36 -6.04 -3.51
N ALA A 38 7.47 -5.78 -2.82
CA ALA A 38 8.80 -5.68 -3.43
C ALA A 38 9.32 -7.00 -4.02
N THR A 39 8.77 -8.14 -3.60
CA THR A 39 9.14 -9.46 -4.13
C THR A 39 8.37 -9.81 -5.41
N ASN A 40 7.32 -9.04 -5.73
CA ASN A 40 6.49 -9.24 -6.90
C ASN A 40 6.86 -8.25 -8.01
N GLU A 41 7.69 -8.70 -8.97
CA GLU A 41 8.14 -7.88 -10.09
C GLU A 41 7.00 -7.23 -10.89
N LYS A 42 5.83 -7.88 -10.98
CA LYS A 42 4.67 -7.31 -11.69
C LYS A 42 4.05 -6.14 -10.92
N ALA A 43 4.05 -6.21 -9.59
CA ALA A 43 3.57 -5.13 -8.75
C ALA A 43 4.54 -3.94 -8.75
N VAL A 44 5.85 -4.20 -8.83
CA VAL A 44 6.90 -3.17 -8.93
C VAL A 44 6.87 -2.41 -10.26
N LYS A 45 6.50 -3.08 -11.35
CA LYS A 45 6.43 -2.45 -12.69
C LYS A 45 5.15 -1.64 -12.95
N LYS A 46 4.20 -1.61 -12.01
CA LYS A 46 2.97 -0.82 -12.10
C LYS A 46 3.23 0.66 -11.87
#